data_AF-A0A3B8W8Z2-F1
#
_entry.id   AF-A0A3B8W8Z2-F1
#
_cell.length_a   1.000
_cell.length_b   1.000
_cell.length_c   1.000
_cell.angle_alpha   90.00
_cell.angle_beta   90.00
_cell.angle_gamma   90.00
#
_symmetry.space_group_name_H-M   'P 1'
#
loop_
_entity.id
_entity.type
_entity.pdbx_description
1 polymer ?
#
loop_
_entity_poly.entity_id
_entity_poly.type
_entity_poly.pdbx_seq_one_letter_code
_entity_poly.pdbx_strand_id
1 'polypeptide(L)'
;DLTQGVGVDSHFLAQQFSEWHSVEPDKSLLDMAAHNHQLLAVSNTHYHPIPAVDFINDQHQPFDFIYIDPSRRKGSQRSVLLADHEPNVVALQDRIWSVTNHGLIKASPMLDLSQMMREIRHLTHLVVVGVDNEVKELLGWAKKDFAGGPSIVAINLSGNDPLANGWANRFSFTPDEEMAAQSTFGPLKPYVYEPWAPLLKAGPFKLLGQRFGLTKLDVNTHFYTSAERQTHFPGRIFEVVTSLKLDKHVSAQFEGQQANIISRNHPLSVAEICRKTQLTEGGTEYVLAFRAGGKPMAVKAIRIQ
;
A
#
# COMPACT_ATOMS: atom_id res chain seq x y z
N ASP A 1 -0.14 10.63 20.22
CA ASP A 1 -0.58 11.09 18.90
C ASP A 1 -0.41 12.59 18.77
N LEU A 2 0.44 13.04 17.86
CA LEU A 2 0.65 14.47 17.60
C LEU A 2 -0.40 15.08 16.67
N THR A 3 -1.29 14.28 16.08
CA THR A 3 -2.22 14.65 15.01
C THR A 3 -3.54 13.86 15.16
N GLN A 4 -4.17 13.97 16.32
CA GLN A 4 -5.32 13.16 16.73
C GLN A 4 -6.49 13.17 15.72
N GLY A 5 -6.85 14.35 15.18
CA GLY A 5 -8.02 14.50 14.31
C GLY A 5 -9.30 13.95 14.95
N VAL A 6 -10.07 13.18 14.18
CA VAL A 6 -11.31 12.51 14.66
C VAL A 6 -11.06 11.34 15.64
N GLY A 7 -9.80 10.91 15.79
CA GLY A 7 -9.37 9.98 16.84
C GLY A 7 -9.40 8.49 16.53
N VAL A 8 -9.72 8.05 15.31
CA VAL A 8 -9.80 6.60 15.01
C VAL A 8 -8.47 5.87 15.20
N ASP A 9 -7.35 6.43 14.72
CA ASP A 9 -6.04 5.81 14.87
C ASP A 9 -5.62 5.78 16.35
N SER A 10 -5.84 6.90 17.05
CA SER A 10 -5.58 6.99 18.49
C SER A 10 -6.45 6.07 19.33
N HIS A 11 -7.70 5.82 18.96
CA HIS A 11 -8.54 4.85 19.65
C HIS A 11 -7.90 3.46 19.66
N PHE A 12 -7.43 2.97 18.51
CA PHE A 12 -6.79 1.66 18.41
C PHE A 12 -5.39 1.63 19.06
N LEU A 13 -4.61 2.70 18.88
CA LEU A 13 -3.27 2.80 19.46
C LEU A 13 -3.33 2.89 20.98
N ALA A 14 -4.18 3.76 21.56
CA ALA A 14 -4.27 3.98 23.00
C ALA A 14 -4.59 2.70 23.79
N GLN A 15 -5.32 1.74 23.20
CA GLN A 15 -5.59 0.44 23.82
C GLN A 15 -4.34 -0.41 24.06
N GLN A 16 -3.24 -0.13 23.37
CA GLN A 16 -1.98 -0.86 23.49
C GLN A 16 -1.01 -0.23 24.51
N PHE A 17 -1.38 0.90 25.12
CA PHE A 17 -0.52 1.64 26.06
C PHE A 17 -1.24 1.86 27.40
N SER A 18 -0.48 2.07 28.47
CA SER A 18 -1.05 2.42 29.78
C SER A 18 -1.53 3.87 29.85
N GLU A 19 -0.91 4.75 29.06
CA GLU A 19 -1.18 6.18 29.01
C GLU A 19 -1.01 6.67 27.56
N TRP A 20 -1.90 7.55 27.11
CA TRP A 20 -1.90 8.09 25.76
C TRP A 20 -2.09 9.61 25.78
N HIS A 21 -1.32 10.33 24.97
CA HIS A 21 -1.49 11.78 24.80
C HIS A 21 -1.99 12.06 23.39
N SER A 22 -3.11 12.75 23.28
CA SER A 22 -3.77 13.11 22.02
C SER A 22 -3.72 14.62 21.82
N VAL A 23 -3.09 15.05 20.73
CA VAL A 23 -2.87 16.47 20.42
C VAL A 23 -3.66 16.86 19.17
N GLU A 24 -4.47 17.91 19.27
CA GLU A 24 -5.24 18.48 18.15
C GLU A 24 -5.55 19.96 18.45
N PRO A 25 -5.12 20.92 17.61
CA PRO A 25 -5.41 22.34 17.84
C PRO A 25 -6.90 22.70 17.77
N ASP A 26 -7.72 22.00 16.98
CA ASP A 26 -9.17 22.23 16.99
C ASP A 26 -9.81 21.60 18.23
N LYS A 27 -10.08 22.45 19.23
CA LYS A 27 -10.74 22.01 20.47
C LYS A 27 -12.09 21.32 20.22
N SER A 28 -12.89 21.77 19.26
CA SER A 28 -14.19 21.15 18.99
C SER A 28 -14.02 19.73 18.45
N LEU A 29 -13.01 19.52 17.61
CA LEU A 29 -12.68 18.19 17.09
C LEU A 29 -12.13 17.27 18.19
N LEU A 30 -11.26 17.81 19.05
CA LEU A 30 -10.70 17.10 20.20
C LEU A 30 -11.79 16.70 21.21
N ASP A 31 -12.74 17.59 21.51
CA ASP A 31 -13.88 17.32 22.40
C ASP A 31 -14.77 16.18 21.83
N MET A 32 -15.01 16.17 20.51
CA MET A 32 -15.73 15.08 19.84
C MET A 32 -14.96 13.75 19.94
N ALA A 33 -13.66 13.77 19.69
CA ALA A 33 -12.82 12.58 19.81
C ALA A 33 -12.80 12.05 21.25
N ALA A 34 -12.72 12.93 22.25
CA ALA A 34 -12.76 12.56 23.66
C ALA A 34 -14.09 11.91 24.06
N HIS A 35 -15.21 12.48 23.62
CA HIS A 35 -16.53 11.89 23.81
C HIS A 35 -16.62 10.48 23.20
N ASN A 36 -16.17 10.33 21.95
CA ASN A 36 -16.20 9.04 21.25
C ASN A 36 -15.30 7.99 21.93
N HIS A 37 -14.09 8.37 22.34
CA HIS A 37 -13.16 7.48 23.04
C HIS A 37 -13.77 6.97 24.36
N GLN A 38 -14.45 7.84 25.12
CA GLN A 38 -15.14 7.45 26.34
C GLN A 38 -16.23 6.39 26.06
N LEU A 39 -17.05 6.60 25.02
CA LEU A 39 -18.07 5.63 24.61
C LEU A 39 -17.47 4.31 24.12
N LEU A 40 -16.26 4.34 23.56
CA LEU A 40 -15.51 3.18 23.07
C LEU A 40 -14.53 2.61 24.12
N ALA A 41 -14.74 2.94 25.40
CA ALA A 41 -13.98 2.42 26.55
C ALA A 41 -12.46 2.69 26.52
N VAL A 42 -12.03 3.79 25.89
CA VAL A 42 -10.65 4.31 25.98
C VAL A 42 -10.64 5.44 27.00
N SER A 43 -10.08 5.17 28.19
CA SER A 43 -10.08 6.10 29.34
C SER A 43 -8.68 6.58 29.77
N ASN A 44 -7.62 6.06 29.14
CA ASN A 44 -6.22 6.36 29.44
C ASN A 44 -5.64 7.53 28.62
N THR A 45 -6.51 8.38 28.02
CA THR A 45 -6.09 9.42 27.09
C THR A 45 -6.16 10.82 27.70
N HIS A 46 -5.05 11.56 27.59
CA HIS A 46 -4.94 12.97 27.91
C HIS A 46 -5.04 13.82 26.63
N TYR A 47 -5.98 14.75 26.60
CA TYR A 47 -6.29 15.55 25.40
C TYR A 47 -5.70 16.96 25.51
N HIS A 48 -4.97 17.39 24.48
CA HIS A 48 -4.22 18.64 24.45
C HIS A 48 -4.67 19.51 23.26
N PRO A 49 -5.46 20.59 23.49
CA PRO A 49 -6.02 21.45 22.44
C PRO A 49 -5.00 22.48 21.93
N ILE A 50 -3.82 22.02 21.52
CA ILE A 50 -2.70 22.86 21.09
C ILE A 50 -2.04 22.30 19.83
N PRO A 51 -1.29 23.12 19.06
CA PRO A 51 -0.53 22.62 17.93
C PRO A 51 0.52 21.57 18.32
N ALA A 52 0.73 20.59 17.44
CA ALA A 52 1.72 19.52 17.60
C ALA A 52 3.13 20.04 17.92
N VAL A 53 3.53 21.12 17.23
CA VAL A 53 4.84 21.77 17.39
C VAL A 53 5.01 22.33 18.80
N ASP A 54 3.97 22.98 19.31
CA ASP A 54 3.99 23.58 20.64
C ASP A 54 4.00 22.50 21.71
N PHE A 55 3.13 21.49 21.56
CA PHE A 55 3.09 20.34 22.48
C PHE A 55 4.46 19.70 22.60
N ILE A 56 5.06 19.28 21.47
CA ILE A 56 6.32 18.53 21.50
C ILE A 56 7.47 19.39 22.04
N ASN A 57 7.50 20.70 21.74
CA ASN A 57 8.54 21.61 22.25
C ASN A 57 8.50 21.78 23.77
N ASP A 58 7.34 21.63 24.40
CA ASP A 58 7.18 21.77 25.86
C ASP A 58 7.50 20.48 26.64
N GLN A 59 7.70 19.33 25.96
CA GLN A 59 7.89 18.05 26.64
C GLN A 59 9.32 17.83 27.16
N HIS A 60 9.50 17.81 28.48
CA HIS A 60 10.81 17.50 29.07
C HIS A 60 10.98 16.02 29.46
N GLN A 61 9.88 15.28 29.51
CA GLN A 61 9.87 13.85 29.82
C GLN A 61 9.84 13.02 28.53
N PRO A 62 10.50 11.84 28.53
CA PRO A 62 10.47 10.96 27.38
C PRO A 62 9.13 10.22 27.25
N PHE A 63 8.72 9.97 26.01
CA PHE A 63 7.64 9.05 25.63
C PHE A 63 8.21 7.75 25.09
N ASP A 64 7.55 6.64 25.38
CA ASP A 64 7.90 5.34 24.81
C ASP A 64 7.65 5.27 23.30
N PHE A 65 6.68 6.05 22.80
CA PHE A 65 6.24 6.02 21.42
C PHE A 65 5.60 7.34 20.97
N ILE A 66 5.85 7.73 19.72
CA ILE A 66 5.17 8.85 19.06
C ILE A 66 4.52 8.38 17.78
N TYR A 67 3.27 8.82 17.57
CA TYR A 67 2.55 8.66 16.32
C TYR A 67 2.26 10.03 15.70
N ILE A 68 2.38 10.12 14.37
CA ILE A 68 2.10 11.32 13.60
C ILE A 68 1.56 10.98 12.20
N ASP A 69 0.44 11.59 11.83
CA ASP A 69 -0.21 11.54 10.51
C ASP A 69 -0.38 12.98 10.00
N PRO A 70 0.67 13.58 9.41
CA PRO A 70 0.64 14.98 9.04
C PRO A 70 -0.26 15.21 7.81
N SER A 71 -1.09 16.25 7.88
CA SER A 71 -1.97 16.66 6.81
C SER A 71 -1.18 17.10 5.58
N ARG A 72 -1.44 16.47 4.44
CA ARG A 72 -0.91 16.90 3.14
C ARG A 72 -1.61 18.12 2.53
N ARG A 73 -2.56 18.75 3.26
CA ARG A 73 -3.35 19.88 2.76
C ARG A 73 -2.91 21.16 3.41
N LYS A 74 -2.59 22.15 2.59
CA LYS A 74 -2.47 23.55 3.00
C LYS A 74 -3.62 24.32 2.35
N GLY A 75 -4.72 24.47 3.07
CA GLY A 75 -5.99 24.95 2.50
C GLY A 75 -6.57 23.97 1.47
N SER A 76 -6.80 24.44 0.23
CA SER A 76 -7.35 23.60 -0.86
C SER A 76 -6.29 22.84 -1.67
N GLN A 77 -5.00 23.16 -1.49
CA GLN A 77 -3.91 22.55 -2.25
C GLN A 77 -3.38 21.30 -1.52
N ARG A 78 -3.08 20.26 -2.30
CA ARG A 78 -2.51 19.01 -1.82
C ARG A 78 -1.03 19.00 -2.18
N SER A 79 -0.13 18.94 -1.20
CA SER A 79 1.29 18.74 -1.50
C SER A 79 1.62 17.27 -1.79
N VAL A 80 2.70 17.09 -2.54
CA VAL A 80 3.34 15.79 -2.80
C VAL A 80 4.54 15.60 -1.87
N LEU A 81 5.16 16.69 -1.40
CA LEU A 81 6.36 16.63 -0.58
C LEU A 81 6.00 16.49 0.90
N LEU A 82 6.64 15.54 1.59
CA LEU A 82 6.39 15.29 3.01
C LEU A 82 6.82 16.49 3.88
N ALA A 83 7.86 17.23 3.47
CA ALA A 83 8.26 18.49 4.10
C ALA A 83 7.17 19.61 4.06
N ASP A 84 6.19 19.52 3.16
CA ASP A 84 5.09 20.50 3.08
C ASP A 84 3.85 20.05 3.85
N HIS A 85 3.87 18.86 4.46
CA HIS A 85 2.77 18.39 5.29
C HIS A 85 2.73 19.17 6.62
N GLU A 86 1.56 19.20 7.24
CA GLU A 86 1.31 19.92 8.48
C GLU A 86 0.86 18.96 9.59
N PRO A 87 1.61 18.84 10.69
CA PRO A 87 2.88 19.51 10.97
C PRO A 87 4.03 19.02 10.08
N ASN A 88 5.05 19.85 9.87
CA ASN A 88 6.23 19.48 9.08
C ASN A 88 7.06 18.45 9.85
N VAL A 89 6.78 17.17 9.59
CA VAL A 89 7.44 16.05 10.26
C VAL A 89 8.95 16.06 10.03
N VAL A 90 9.41 16.51 8.85
CA VAL A 90 10.83 16.54 8.49
C VAL A 90 11.60 17.50 9.40
N ALA A 91 11.03 18.69 9.64
CA ALA A 91 11.60 19.70 10.54
C ALA A 91 11.49 19.32 12.02
N LEU A 92 10.45 18.56 12.40
CA LEU A 92 10.22 18.18 13.79
C LEU A 92 11.09 17.01 14.29
N GLN A 93 11.81 16.33 13.40
CA GLN A 93 12.51 15.10 13.78
C GLN A 93 13.51 15.27 14.92
N ASP A 94 14.31 16.34 14.93
CA ASP A 94 15.28 16.56 16.02
C ASP A 94 14.58 16.61 17.37
N ARG A 95 13.43 17.28 17.40
CA ARG A 95 12.63 17.39 18.60
C ARG A 95 11.96 16.06 18.96
N ILE A 96 11.34 15.39 18.01
CA ILE A 96 10.74 14.05 18.20
C ILE A 96 11.77 13.09 18.80
N TRP A 97 12.96 12.98 18.20
CA TRP A 97 14.01 12.08 18.67
C TRP A 97 14.68 12.53 19.98
N SER A 98 14.46 13.77 20.42
CA SER A 98 14.91 14.22 21.75
C SER A 98 14.03 13.67 22.89
N VAL A 99 12.79 13.28 22.60
CA VAL A 99 11.81 12.83 23.60
C VAL A 99 11.28 11.42 23.35
N THR A 100 11.70 10.72 22.31
CA THR A 100 11.38 9.30 22.14
C THR A 100 12.46 8.52 21.39
N ASN A 101 12.46 7.21 21.58
CA ASN A 101 13.25 6.27 20.79
C ASN A 101 12.44 5.59 19.69
N HIS A 102 11.10 5.68 19.70
CA HIS A 102 10.24 4.97 18.76
C HIS A 102 9.18 5.91 18.17
N GLY A 103 9.07 5.89 16.84
CA GLY A 103 8.11 6.71 16.12
C GLY A 103 7.42 5.93 15.01
N LEU A 104 6.15 6.25 14.77
CA LEU A 104 5.39 5.79 13.63
C LEU A 104 4.86 7.00 12.86
N ILE A 105 5.29 7.12 11.61
CA ILE A 105 4.85 8.18 10.70
C ILE A 105 3.88 7.57 9.72
N LYS A 106 2.62 8.02 9.72
CA LYS A 106 1.65 7.69 8.69
C LYS A 106 1.75 8.69 7.55
N ALA A 107 1.56 8.20 6.33
CA ALA A 107 1.58 9.02 5.14
C ALA A 107 0.59 8.53 4.09
N SER A 108 0.24 9.46 3.19
CA SER A 108 -0.66 9.18 2.08
C SER A 108 -0.10 8.09 1.15
N PRO A 109 -0.95 7.23 0.58
CA PRO A 109 -0.54 6.21 -0.39
C PRO A 109 0.06 6.81 -1.68
N MET A 110 -0.15 8.10 -1.90
CA MET A 110 0.41 8.86 -3.02
C MET A 110 1.87 9.26 -2.81
N LEU A 111 2.39 9.27 -1.58
CA LEU A 111 3.78 9.65 -1.29
C LEU A 111 4.74 8.64 -1.92
N ASP A 112 5.84 9.11 -2.49
CA ASP A 112 6.89 8.24 -3.02
C ASP A 112 7.66 7.55 -1.87
N LEU A 113 7.89 6.24 -2.00
CA LEU A 113 8.59 5.47 -0.96
C LEU A 113 10.04 5.93 -0.81
N SER A 114 10.71 6.22 -1.94
CA SER A 114 12.08 6.71 -1.92
C SER A 114 12.18 8.07 -1.25
N GLN A 115 11.16 8.92 -1.41
CA GLN A 115 11.06 10.18 -0.69
C GLN A 115 10.98 9.96 0.81
N MET A 116 10.08 9.10 1.29
CA MET A 116 9.95 8.83 2.72
C MET A 116 11.26 8.27 3.31
N MET A 117 11.94 7.38 2.59
CA MET A 117 13.25 6.83 3.00
C MET A 117 14.36 7.88 3.07
N ARG A 118 14.31 8.93 2.23
CA ARG A 118 15.28 10.03 2.28
C ARG A 118 15.00 11.03 3.39
N GLU A 119 13.73 11.34 3.63
CA GLU A 119 13.33 12.45 4.49
C GLU A 119 13.15 12.04 5.95
N ILE A 120 12.75 10.80 6.24
CA ILE A 120 12.58 10.31 7.62
C ILE A 120 13.83 9.53 8.06
N ARG A 121 14.48 10.02 9.13
CA ARG A 121 15.63 9.39 9.76
C ARG A 121 15.22 8.17 10.55
N HIS A 122 16.17 7.25 10.71
CA HIS A 122 16.04 6.09 11.59
C HIS A 122 14.92 5.10 11.24
N LEU A 123 14.43 5.13 9.98
CA LEU A 123 13.43 4.18 9.50
C LEU A 123 13.96 2.75 9.56
N THR A 124 13.31 1.90 10.33
CA THR A 124 13.57 0.46 10.35
C THR A 124 12.67 -0.29 9.37
N HIS A 125 11.43 0.17 9.22
CA HIS A 125 10.46 -0.42 8.31
C HIS A 125 9.68 0.65 7.57
N LEU A 126 9.37 0.36 6.31
CA LEU A 126 8.44 1.11 5.49
C LEU A 126 7.32 0.15 5.05
N VAL A 127 6.14 0.31 5.63
CA VAL A 127 5.01 -0.59 5.43
C VAL A 127 4.02 0.04 4.46
N VAL A 128 3.72 -0.66 3.38
CA VAL A 128 2.66 -0.35 2.43
C VAL A 128 1.44 -1.17 2.81
N VAL A 129 0.38 -0.49 3.27
CA VAL A 129 -0.84 -1.15 3.74
C VAL A 129 -1.92 -1.05 2.68
N GLY A 130 -2.41 -2.20 2.23
CA GLY A 130 -3.60 -2.31 1.41
C GLY A 130 -4.78 -2.89 2.16
N VAL A 131 -5.97 -2.47 1.77
CA VAL A 131 -7.25 -3.08 2.19
C VAL A 131 -8.03 -3.44 0.94
N ASP A 132 -8.48 -4.68 0.84
CA ASP A 132 -9.18 -5.23 -0.32
C ASP A 132 -8.48 -4.91 -1.65
N ASN A 133 -7.15 -5.07 -1.65
CA ASN A 133 -6.27 -4.83 -2.79
C ASN A 133 -6.21 -3.37 -3.27
N GLU A 134 -6.49 -2.42 -2.39
CA GLU A 134 -6.29 -0.98 -2.62
C GLU A 134 -5.33 -0.42 -1.57
N VAL A 135 -4.29 0.31 -2.00
CA VAL A 135 -3.32 0.91 -1.06
C VAL A 135 -3.98 2.06 -0.30
N LYS A 136 -4.06 1.94 1.02
CA LYS A 136 -4.72 2.93 1.89
C LYS A 136 -3.74 3.89 2.52
N GLU A 137 -2.57 3.41 2.92
CA GLU A 137 -1.60 4.21 3.66
C GLU A 137 -0.18 3.64 3.58
N LEU A 138 0.78 4.50 3.89
CA LEU A 138 2.16 4.14 4.12
C LEU A 138 2.48 4.40 5.59
N LEU A 139 3.22 3.49 6.22
CA LEU A 139 3.65 3.62 7.60
C LEU A 139 5.17 3.51 7.67
N GLY A 140 5.84 4.54 8.20
CA GLY A 140 7.26 4.52 8.49
C GLY A 140 7.47 4.24 9.97
N TRP A 141 7.92 3.03 10.29
CA TRP A 141 8.35 2.71 11.64
C TRP A 141 9.82 3.12 11.79
N ALA A 142 10.09 3.99 12.76
CA ALA A 142 11.41 4.50 13.04
C ALA A 142 11.84 4.18 14.47
N LYS A 143 13.12 3.86 14.63
CA LYS A 143 13.76 3.64 15.93
C LYS A 143 15.04 4.45 15.99
N LYS A 144 15.10 5.45 16.88
CA LYS A 144 16.25 6.34 17.06
C LYS A 144 17.57 5.56 17.05
N ASP A 145 18.58 6.15 16.42
CA ASP A 145 19.93 5.59 16.22
C ASP A 145 19.99 4.33 15.33
N PHE A 146 18.89 3.91 14.70
CA PHE A 146 18.97 2.94 13.61
C PHE A 146 19.75 3.54 12.43
N ALA A 147 20.77 2.81 11.98
CA ALA A 147 21.70 3.22 10.93
C ALA A 147 21.65 2.33 9.67
N GLY A 148 20.77 1.32 9.65
CA GLY A 148 20.60 0.44 8.48
C GLY A 148 19.64 1.02 7.44
N GLY A 149 19.54 0.33 6.29
CA GLY A 149 18.45 0.57 5.33
C GLY A 149 17.13 -0.02 5.83
N PRO A 150 15.98 0.62 5.60
CA PRO A 150 14.70 0.10 6.07
C PRO A 150 14.30 -1.16 5.29
N SER A 151 13.65 -2.08 6.00
CA SER A 151 12.90 -3.16 5.34
C SER A 151 11.60 -2.59 4.76
N ILE A 152 11.35 -2.82 3.49
CA ILE A 152 10.07 -2.51 2.85
C ILE A 152 9.15 -3.70 3.05
N VAL A 153 7.93 -3.43 3.52
CA VAL A 153 6.92 -4.44 3.83
C VAL A 153 5.65 -4.10 3.06
N ALA A 154 5.10 -5.07 2.34
CA ALA A 154 3.79 -4.96 1.72
C ALA A 154 2.81 -5.91 2.43
N ILE A 155 1.68 -5.36 2.87
CA ILE A 155 0.59 -6.10 3.50
C ILE A 155 -0.69 -5.76 2.77
N ASN A 156 -1.49 -6.78 2.47
CA ASN A 156 -2.87 -6.60 2.06
C ASN A 156 -3.76 -7.15 3.18
N LEU A 157 -4.84 -6.43 3.50
CA LEU A 157 -5.85 -6.81 4.49
C LEU A 157 -7.15 -7.08 3.75
N SER A 158 -7.73 -8.27 3.86
CA SER A 158 -9.00 -8.63 3.24
C SER A 158 -9.62 -9.82 3.96
N GLY A 159 -10.88 -9.66 4.38
CA GLY A 159 -11.64 -10.75 5.00
C GLY A 159 -11.90 -11.93 4.06
N ASN A 160 -11.69 -11.76 2.76
CA ASN A 160 -11.99 -12.76 1.73
C ASN A 160 -10.75 -13.50 1.19
N ASP A 161 -9.54 -13.08 1.55
CA ASP A 161 -8.29 -13.69 1.09
C ASP A 161 -7.42 -14.06 2.30
N PRO A 162 -7.28 -15.35 2.65
CA PRO A 162 -6.47 -15.82 3.78
C PRO A 162 -5.02 -15.33 3.75
N LEU A 163 -4.44 -15.17 2.56
CA LEU A 163 -3.08 -14.65 2.38
C LEU A 163 -3.04 -13.14 2.63
N ALA A 164 -4.14 -12.42 2.41
CA ALA A 164 -4.26 -11.01 2.71
C ALA A 164 -4.75 -10.75 4.15
N ASN A 165 -4.16 -11.40 5.16
CA ASN A 165 -4.59 -11.23 6.56
C ASN A 165 -3.43 -10.90 7.51
N GLY A 166 -2.98 -9.64 7.41
CA GLY A 166 -2.14 -9.01 8.43
C GLY A 166 -0.65 -9.33 8.33
N TRP A 167 0.05 -9.08 9.43
CA TRP A 167 1.51 -9.10 9.48
C TRP A 167 2.13 -10.48 9.19
N ALA A 168 1.43 -11.57 9.50
CA ALA A 168 1.94 -12.93 9.31
C ALA A 168 2.16 -13.27 7.83
N ASN A 169 1.32 -12.77 6.93
CA ASN A 169 1.35 -13.06 5.50
C ASN A 169 1.93 -11.89 4.68
N ARG A 170 2.73 -11.04 5.31
CA ARG A 170 3.40 -9.91 4.66
C ARG A 170 4.46 -10.37 3.67
N PHE A 171 4.71 -9.56 2.65
CA PHE A 171 5.92 -9.68 1.84
C PHE A 171 6.93 -8.62 2.30
N SER A 172 8.15 -9.06 2.65
CA SER A 172 9.19 -8.18 3.18
C SER A 172 10.47 -8.29 2.36
N PHE A 173 11.13 -7.17 2.09
CA PHE A 173 12.40 -7.12 1.37
C PHE A 173 13.16 -5.83 1.65
N THR A 174 14.43 -5.78 1.26
CA THR A 174 15.25 -4.55 1.27
C THR A 174 15.46 -4.02 -0.15
N PRO A 175 15.74 -2.72 -0.31
CA PRO A 175 16.14 -2.17 -1.61
C PRO A 175 17.31 -2.92 -2.26
N ASP A 176 18.27 -3.36 -1.46
CA ASP A 176 19.44 -4.12 -1.94
C ASP A 176 19.08 -5.50 -2.49
N GLU A 177 18.13 -6.21 -1.85
CA GLU A 177 17.62 -7.48 -2.38
C GLU A 177 16.93 -7.30 -3.73
N GLU A 178 16.08 -6.29 -3.88
CA GLU A 178 15.46 -5.99 -5.18
C GLU A 178 16.51 -5.57 -6.20
N MET A 179 17.51 -4.76 -5.82
CA MET A 179 18.59 -4.36 -6.71
C MET A 179 19.41 -5.55 -7.21
N ALA A 180 19.76 -6.49 -6.31
CA ALA A 180 20.51 -7.70 -6.64
C ALA A 180 19.68 -8.74 -7.42
N ALA A 181 18.36 -8.71 -7.30
CA ALA A 181 17.49 -9.67 -7.96
C ALA A 181 17.53 -9.59 -9.49
N GLN A 182 17.36 -10.73 -10.14
CA GLN A 182 17.34 -10.86 -11.60
C GLN A 182 15.96 -11.33 -12.08
N SER A 183 15.43 -10.67 -13.11
CA SER A 183 14.19 -11.10 -13.75
C SER A 183 14.47 -12.09 -14.88
N THR A 184 13.77 -13.22 -14.85
CA THR A 184 13.66 -14.12 -16.00
C THR A 184 12.48 -13.69 -16.86
N PHE A 185 12.70 -13.45 -18.15
CA PHE A 185 11.65 -13.11 -19.11
C PHE A 185 11.35 -14.28 -20.05
N GLY A 186 10.12 -14.35 -20.54
CA GLY A 186 9.72 -15.44 -21.43
C GLY A 186 8.27 -15.33 -21.90
N PRO A 187 7.83 -16.30 -22.71
CA PRO A 187 6.48 -16.29 -23.28
C PRO A 187 5.43 -16.53 -22.19
N LEU A 188 4.19 -16.22 -22.54
CA LEU A 188 3.01 -16.58 -21.75
C LEU A 188 2.97 -18.09 -21.50
N LYS A 189 2.66 -18.48 -20.26
CA LYS A 189 2.42 -19.86 -19.82
C LYS A 189 1.00 -19.97 -19.22
N PRO A 190 0.52 -21.19 -18.88
CA PRO A 190 -0.86 -21.41 -18.44
C PRO A 190 -1.31 -20.62 -17.21
N TYR A 191 -0.42 -20.27 -16.28
CA TYR A 191 -0.76 -19.48 -15.10
C TYR A 191 -0.20 -18.08 -15.20
N VAL A 192 -1.01 -17.07 -14.88
CA VAL A 192 -0.62 -15.65 -14.82
C VAL A 192 -0.84 -15.11 -13.42
N TYR A 193 0.11 -14.32 -12.94
CA TYR A 193 0.14 -13.79 -11.58
C TYR A 193 0.13 -12.26 -11.62
N GLU A 194 -0.78 -11.67 -10.86
CA GLU A 194 -0.81 -10.23 -10.63
C GLU A 194 -0.60 -9.94 -9.14
N PRO A 195 0.49 -9.27 -8.75
CA PRO A 195 0.74 -8.93 -7.35
C PRO A 195 -0.38 -8.08 -6.75
N TRP A 196 -0.55 -8.13 -5.43
CA TRP A 196 -1.42 -7.18 -4.76
C TRP A 196 -0.99 -5.72 -5.01
N ALA A 197 -1.91 -4.76 -4.94
CA ALA A 197 -1.61 -3.34 -5.13
C ALA A 197 -0.53 -2.81 -4.16
N PRO A 198 -0.47 -3.22 -2.87
CA PRO A 198 0.65 -2.87 -1.98
C PRO A 198 2.01 -3.33 -2.50
N LEU A 199 2.08 -4.49 -3.17
CA LEU A 199 3.32 -4.95 -3.81
C LEU A 199 3.65 -4.13 -5.04
N LEU A 200 2.65 -3.76 -5.85
CA LEU A 200 2.87 -2.87 -7.00
C LEU A 200 3.39 -1.50 -6.56
N LYS A 201 2.92 -0.99 -5.41
CA LYS A 201 3.43 0.25 -4.81
C LYS A 201 4.81 0.06 -4.18
N ALA A 202 5.07 -1.04 -3.49
CA ALA A 202 6.34 -1.36 -2.86
C ALA A 202 7.48 -1.59 -3.86
N GLY A 203 7.17 -2.15 -5.03
CA GLY A 203 8.12 -2.32 -6.13
C GLY A 203 9.13 -3.48 -6.07
N PRO A 204 8.90 -4.65 -5.43
CA PRO A 204 9.80 -5.82 -5.52
C PRO A 204 9.63 -6.56 -6.86
N PHE A 205 9.80 -5.85 -7.98
CA PHE A 205 9.39 -6.31 -9.31
C PHE A 205 10.26 -7.41 -9.88
N LYS A 206 11.55 -7.46 -9.55
CA LYS A 206 12.46 -8.54 -9.95
C LYS A 206 12.40 -9.65 -8.92
N LEU A 207 12.37 -9.28 -7.65
CA LEU A 207 12.41 -10.19 -6.51
C LEU A 207 11.16 -11.08 -6.42
N LEU A 208 9.98 -10.60 -6.81
CA LEU A 208 8.77 -11.44 -6.93
C LEU A 208 8.98 -12.58 -7.93
N GLY A 209 9.54 -12.29 -9.11
CA GLY A 209 9.85 -13.30 -10.10
C GLY A 209 10.83 -14.33 -9.55
N GLN A 210 11.93 -13.85 -8.94
CA GLN A 210 12.98 -14.71 -8.41
C GLN A 210 12.51 -15.58 -7.25
N ARG A 211 11.83 -15.02 -6.24
CA ARG A 211 11.43 -15.76 -5.03
C ARG A 211 10.36 -16.82 -5.28
N PHE A 212 9.48 -16.60 -6.27
CA PHE A 212 8.42 -17.54 -6.62
C PHE A 212 8.73 -18.38 -7.87
N GLY A 213 9.95 -18.29 -8.42
CA GLY A 213 10.34 -19.03 -9.62
C GLY A 213 9.50 -18.67 -10.87
N LEU A 214 9.02 -17.44 -10.95
CA LEU A 214 8.12 -16.97 -12.00
C LEU A 214 8.86 -16.26 -13.12
N THR A 215 8.30 -16.36 -14.32
CA THR A 215 8.79 -15.65 -15.51
C THR A 215 8.01 -14.34 -15.68
N LYS A 216 8.67 -13.20 -15.83
CA LYS A 216 8.02 -11.91 -16.10
C LYS A 216 7.65 -11.81 -17.59
N LEU A 217 6.44 -11.34 -17.89
CA LEU A 217 5.97 -11.21 -19.28
C LEU A 217 6.68 -10.07 -20.02
N ASP A 218 6.92 -8.95 -19.33
CA ASP A 218 7.62 -7.77 -19.85
C ASP A 218 8.06 -6.89 -18.67
N VAL A 219 9.02 -5.98 -18.89
CA VAL A 219 9.61 -5.14 -17.85
C VAL A 219 8.55 -4.27 -17.15
N ASN A 220 7.62 -3.70 -17.93
CA ASN A 220 6.60 -2.75 -17.44
C ASN A 220 5.20 -3.34 -17.30
N THR A 221 5.02 -4.64 -17.56
CA THR A 221 3.69 -5.28 -17.46
C THR A 221 3.36 -5.67 -16.02
N HIS A 222 4.37 -5.96 -15.20
CA HIS A 222 4.22 -6.44 -13.81
C HIS A 222 3.30 -7.67 -13.63
N PHE A 223 3.06 -8.41 -14.72
CA PHE A 223 2.54 -9.77 -14.69
C PHE A 223 3.67 -10.78 -14.80
N TYR A 224 3.46 -11.89 -14.13
CA TYR A 224 4.36 -13.04 -14.14
C TYR A 224 3.60 -14.26 -14.63
N THR A 225 4.32 -15.30 -15.01
CA THR A 225 3.73 -16.52 -15.54
C THR A 225 4.58 -17.76 -15.22
N SER A 226 3.93 -18.92 -15.13
CA SER A 226 4.58 -20.21 -14.88
C SER A 226 3.82 -21.36 -15.56
N ALA A 227 4.53 -22.48 -15.76
CA ALA A 227 3.93 -23.70 -16.29
C ALA A 227 3.08 -24.41 -15.23
N GLU A 228 3.59 -24.46 -14.00
CA GLU A 228 2.92 -25.04 -12.84
C GLU A 228 2.40 -23.94 -11.91
N ARG A 229 1.24 -24.16 -11.29
CA ARG A 229 0.62 -23.21 -10.38
C ARG A 229 1.48 -23.04 -9.12
N GLN A 230 1.86 -21.82 -8.81
CA GLN A 230 2.43 -21.45 -7.52
C GLN A 230 1.32 -21.23 -6.50
N THR A 231 1.39 -21.94 -5.38
CA THR A 231 0.51 -21.69 -4.24
C THR A 231 1.12 -20.58 -3.39
N HIS A 232 0.28 -19.79 -2.68
CA HIS A 232 0.75 -18.74 -1.78
C HIS A 232 1.42 -17.53 -2.46
N PHE A 233 1.14 -17.29 -3.74
CA PHE A 233 1.55 -16.03 -4.37
C PHE A 233 0.77 -14.86 -3.75
N PRO A 234 1.42 -13.75 -3.34
CA PRO A 234 0.77 -12.60 -2.71
C PRO A 234 0.07 -11.73 -3.76
N GLY A 235 -1.03 -12.23 -4.29
CA GLY A 235 -1.72 -11.62 -5.41
C GLY A 235 -2.83 -12.48 -5.97
N ARG A 236 -3.33 -12.06 -7.14
CA ARG A 236 -4.30 -12.82 -7.92
C ARG A 236 -3.58 -13.83 -8.80
N ILE A 237 -4.17 -15.01 -8.92
CA ILE A 237 -3.70 -16.05 -9.83
C ILE A 237 -4.79 -16.31 -10.85
N PHE A 238 -4.39 -16.33 -12.11
CA PHE A 238 -5.27 -16.58 -13.24
C PHE A 238 -4.81 -17.82 -14.00
N GLU A 239 -5.76 -18.66 -14.40
CA GLU A 239 -5.55 -19.72 -15.38
C GLU A 239 -5.95 -19.19 -16.76
N VAL A 240 -5.02 -19.28 -17.72
CA VAL A 240 -5.23 -18.86 -19.11
C VAL A 240 -6.08 -19.91 -19.82
N VAL A 241 -7.22 -19.48 -20.35
CA VAL A 241 -8.13 -20.34 -21.11
C VAL A 241 -7.75 -20.32 -22.59
N THR A 242 -7.64 -19.13 -23.19
CA THR A 242 -7.32 -18.99 -24.61
C THR A 242 -6.80 -17.59 -24.94
N SER A 243 -6.09 -17.47 -26.06
CA SER A 243 -5.68 -16.17 -26.60
C SER A 243 -6.85 -15.46 -27.29
N LEU A 244 -6.91 -14.14 -27.14
CA LEU A 244 -7.96 -13.29 -27.70
C LEU A 244 -7.39 -12.34 -28.75
N LYS A 245 -8.13 -12.21 -29.85
CA LYS A 245 -8.02 -11.07 -30.76
C LYS A 245 -9.12 -10.09 -30.38
N LEU A 246 -8.74 -8.91 -29.87
CA LEU A 246 -9.69 -7.91 -29.36
C LEU A 246 -10.53 -7.28 -30.49
N ASP A 247 -11.62 -7.95 -30.85
CA ASP A 247 -12.62 -7.54 -31.83
C ASP A 247 -14.04 -7.88 -31.35
N LYS A 248 -15.04 -7.48 -32.15
CA LYS A 248 -16.47 -7.59 -31.81
C LYS A 248 -16.98 -9.02 -31.61
N HIS A 249 -16.22 -10.04 -31.99
CA HIS A 249 -16.63 -11.45 -31.83
C HIS A 249 -16.21 -12.02 -30.46
N VAL A 250 -15.44 -11.26 -29.68
CA VAL A 250 -14.97 -11.68 -28.35
C VAL A 250 -16.13 -11.84 -27.37
N SER A 251 -17.14 -10.96 -27.36
CA SER A 251 -18.25 -11.02 -26.40
C SER A 251 -19.00 -12.35 -26.40
N ALA A 252 -19.12 -13.00 -27.56
CA ALA A 252 -19.76 -14.31 -27.70
C ALA A 252 -19.01 -15.45 -26.99
N GLN A 253 -17.74 -15.24 -26.60
CA GLN A 253 -16.94 -16.21 -25.85
C GLN A 253 -17.14 -16.11 -24.34
N PHE A 254 -17.92 -15.14 -23.84
CA PHE A 254 -18.10 -14.86 -22.42
C PHE A 254 -19.56 -15.03 -22.02
N GLU A 255 -19.78 -15.62 -20.84
CA GLU A 255 -21.12 -15.78 -20.30
C GLU A 255 -21.75 -14.39 -20.04
N GLY A 256 -23.00 -14.21 -20.46
CA GLY A 256 -23.70 -12.92 -20.34
C GLY A 256 -23.07 -11.76 -21.12
N GLN A 257 -22.08 -12.01 -21.98
CA GLN A 257 -21.28 -10.98 -22.64
C GLN A 257 -20.59 -10.03 -21.63
N GLN A 258 -20.18 -10.58 -20.48
CA GLN A 258 -19.52 -9.84 -19.41
C GLN A 258 -18.14 -10.42 -19.11
N ALA A 259 -17.18 -9.55 -18.81
CA ALA A 259 -15.88 -9.96 -18.29
C ALA A 259 -15.28 -8.86 -17.42
N ASN A 260 -14.51 -9.24 -16.39
CA ASN A 260 -13.62 -8.30 -15.72
C ASN A 260 -12.43 -8.00 -16.63
N ILE A 261 -12.04 -6.73 -16.78
CA ILE A 261 -10.99 -6.37 -17.75
C ILE A 261 -9.80 -5.78 -17.02
N ILE A 262 -8.62 -6.36 -17.24
CA ILE A 262 -7.36 -5.84 -16.73
C ILE A 262 -6.47 -5.47 -17.91
N SER A 263 -6.11 -4.19 -18.01
CA SER A 263 -5.15 -3.69 -19.01
C SER A 263 -3.87 -3.23 -18.33
N ARG A 264 -2.74 -3.87 -18.65
CA ARG A 264 -1.40 -3.55 -18.09
C ARG A 264 -0.36 -3.39 -19.19
N ASN A 265 0.18 -2.18 -19.35
CA ASN A 265 1.16 -1.89 -20.41
C ASN A 265 0.65 -2.28 -21.81
N HIS A 266 -0.66 -2.28 -22.02
CA HIS A 266 -1.30 -2.55 -23.31
C HIS A 266 -1.71 -1.21 -23.95
N PRO A 267 -1.64 -1.06 -25.29
CA PRO A 267 -1.99 0.20 -25.96
C PRO A 267 -3.48 0.59 -25.88
N LEU A 268 -4.35 -0.31 -25.42
CA LEU A 268 -5.78 -0.04 -25.26
C LEU A 268 -6.13 0.05 -23.78
N SER A 269 -6.85 1.11 -23.43
CA SER A 269 -7.52 1.27 -22.14
C SER A 269 -8.65 0.25 -21.96
N VAL A 270 -9.09 0.05 -20.71
CA VAL A 270 -10.25 -0.80 -20.39
C VAL A 270 -11.49 -0.38 -21.20
N ALA A 271 -11.79 0.92 -21.24
CA ALA A 271 -12.93 1.44 -22.00
C ALA A 271 -12.84 1.14 -23.52
N GLU A 272 -11.64 1.26 -24.11
CA GLU A 272 -11.44 0.91 -25.52
C GLU A 272 -11.55 -0.58 -25.78
N ILE A 273 -11.12 -1.41 -24.84
CA ILE A 273 -11.29 -2.87 -24.90
C ILE A 273 -12.79 -3.19 -24.88
N CYS A 274 -13.55 -2.70 -23.89
CA CYS A 274 -15.00 -2.88 -23.82
C CYS A 274 -15.69 -2.48 -25.13
N ARG A 275 -15.34 -1.31 -25.68
CA ARG A 275 -15.92 -0.82 -26.94
C ARG A 275 -15.60 -1.74 -28.13
N LYS A 276 -14.36 -2.25 -28.22
CA LYS A 276 -13.94 -3.13 -29.32
C LYS A 276 -14.54 -4.52 -29.22
N THR A 277 -14.64 -5.07 -28.01
CA THR A 277 -15.10 -6.44 -27.76
C THR A 277 -16.60 -6.55 -27.57
N GLN A 278 -17.29 -5.43 -27.35
CA GLN A 278 -18.69 -5.36 -26.95
C GLN A 278 -18.97 -6.04 -25.60
N LEU A 279 -17.95 -6.16 -24.75
CA LEU A 279 -18.10 -6.68 -23.39
C LEU A 279 -18.56 -5.56 -22.44
N THR A 280 -19.37 -5.94 -21.46
CA THR A 280 -19.59 -5.14 -20.26
C THR A 280 -18.72 -5.65 -19.11
N GLU A 281 -18.34 -4.77 -18.19
CA GLU A 281 -17.56 -5.21 -17.02
C GLU A 281 -18.45 -5.98 -16.04
N GLY A 282 -17.96 -7.14 -15.58
CA GLY A 282 -18.68 -8.01 -14.66
C GLY A 282 -18.40 -9.49 -14.88
N GLY A 283 -19.17 -10.35 -14.20
CA GLY A 283 -19.01 -11.80 -14.28
C GLY A 283 -17.80 -12.34 -13.51
N THR A 284 -17.44 -13.59 -13.79
CA THR A 284 -16.35 -14.33 -13.12
C THR A 284 -15.12 -14.51 -13.99
N GLU A 285 -15.26 -14.30 -15.30
CA GLU A 285 -14.21 -14.44 -16.29
C GLU A 285 -13.46 -13.12 -16.49
N TYR A 286 -12.22 -13.23 -16.99
CA TYR A 286 -11.32 -12.09 -17.16
C TYR A 286 -10.82 -11.97 -18.60
N VAL A 287 -10.70 -10.73 -19.07
CA VAL A 287 -9.84 -10.35 -20.19
C VAL A 287 -8.57 -9.74 -19.61
N LEU A 288 -7.44 -10.42 -19.79
CA LEU A 288 -6.12 -9.87 -19.44
C LEU A 288 -5.48 -9.36 -20.72
N ALA A 289 -5.36 -8.03 -20.85
CA ALA A 289 -4.68 -7.37 -21.95
C ALA A 289 -3.34 -6.79 -21.49
N PHE A 290 -2.25 -7.20 -22.13
CA PHE A 290 -0.90 -6.84 -21.68
C PHE A 290 0.13 -6.85 -22.79
N ARG A 291 1.34 -6.36 -22.49
CA ARG A 291 2.51 -6.61 -23.33
C ARG A 291 3.30 -7.81 -22.84
N ALA A 292 3.72 -8.66 -23.76
CA ALA A 292 4.70 -9.72 -23.52
C ALA A 292 5.74 -9.72 -24.65
N GLY A 293 7.03 -9.70 -24.29
CA GLY A 293 8.12 -9.57 -25.26
C GLY A 293 7.96 -8.36 -26.21
N GLY A 294 7.49 -7.22 -25.68
CA GLY A 294 7.24 -5.99 -26.44
C GLY A 294 5.97 -5.98 -27.31
N LYS A 295 5.26 -7.11 -27.47
CA LYS A 295 4.06 -7.21 -28.31
C LYS A 295 2.77 -7.16 -27.47
N PRO A 296 1.74 -6.43 -27.92
CA PRO A 296 0.43 -6.47 -27.28
C PRO A 296 -0.21 -7.85 -27.46
N MET A 297 -0.77 -8.38 -26.38
CA MET A 297 -1.47 -9.65 -26.31
C MET A 297 -2.72 -9.48 -25.44
N ALA A 298 -3.73 -10.31 -25.68
CA ALA A 298 -4.88 -10.43 -24.80
C ALA A 298 -5.24 -11.90 -24.64
N VAL A 299 -5.72 -12.28 -23.46
CA VAL A 299 -6.19 -13.64 -23.17
C VAL A 299 -7.49 -13.62 -22.37
N LYS A 300 -8.28 -14.66 -22.57
CA LYS A 300 -9.36 -15.04 -21.67
C LYS A 300 -8.75 -15.83 -20.52
N ALA A 301 -9.11 -15.51 -19.29
CA ALA A 301 -8.61 -16.18 -18.11
C ALA A 301 -9.68 -16.32 -17.02
N ILE A 302 -9.47 -17.26 -16.11
CA ILE A 302 -10.31 -17.48 -14.93
C ILE A 302 -9.47 -17.19 -13.69
N ARG A 303 -10.00 -16.41 -12.74
CA ARG A 303 -9.32 -16.17 -11.46
C ARG A 303 -9.48 -17.41 -10.58
N ILE A 304 -8.35 -17.96 -10.13
CA ILE A 304 -8.29 -19.15 -9.27
C ILE A 304 -7.70 -18.87 -7.88
N GLN A 305 -7.31 -17.61 -7.63
CA GLN A 305 -6.96 -17.01 -6.34
C GLN A 305 -7.15 -15.48 -6.42
#